data_AF-A0A847NUE1-F1
#
_entry.id   AF-A0A847NUE1-F1
#
_cell.length_a   1.000
_cell.length_b   1.000
_cell.length_c   1.000
_cell.angle_alpha   90.00
_cell.angle_beta   90.00
_cell.angle_gamma   90.00
#
_symmetry.space_group_name_H-M   'P 1'
#
loop_
_entity.id
_entity.type
_entity.pdbx_description
1 polymer ?
#
loop_
_entity_poly.entity_id
_entity_poly.type
_entity_poly.pdbx_seq_one_letter_code
_entity_poly.pdbx_strand_id
1 'polypeptide(L)'
;MTSKTEQIKRGQEAFNTLLDKGYEALHEVAEKYKVSMSTLKRDMHKYRINPIGLKPTDEQIFKYEKYIDQKRQSVYINAKDPSTVKNCQKSFEAFLQSADNSSAMVDLAVELETTVVTIKNNAHRYAQRTVDPKPTSEELATYQAIRQRLNENENINQKSFIPIKEILKLSANNLTSAYLEYAINSPFSLGTLFKRIELYKQKCSNEEEKAILNGIKEKFHTYEDYINKEKKLRKAGQYNADKVAIYKPIIREIMETYIIDDSKTLDYLINQHNISKETFDKYIKLFQSGDPEEQFLYNKYIKKQEFEMLEMAGYVQLIHYYLKNGMEKNGQTAKFNILDYYRIINMKLDVFLSKARKSLSKKLIERREYDEVANFLKINSQSTLFTSKEELLQYQYSTNNQSVSEEEGRKIIEELENQGIPLYLNVYHIAIDEYIKGNFVLNNLKFE
;
A
#
# COMPACT_ATOMS: atom_id res chain seq x y z
N MET A 1 -47.91 7.40 9.33
CA MET A 1 -46.63 7.97 9.83
C MET A 1 -46.46 7.51 11.27
N THR A 2 -45.50 6.62 11.56
CA THR A 2 -45.21 6.17 12.94
C THR A 2 -44.51 7.28 13.71
N SER A 3 -44.91 7.52 14.97
CA SER A 3 -44.31 8.60 15.77
C SER A 3 -42.82 8.33 16.01
N LYS A 4 -41.98 9.38 16.04
CA LYS A 4 -40.53 9.25 16.31
C LYS A 4 -40.24 8.47 17.61
N THR A 5 -41.12 8.60 18.61
CA THR A 5 -41.05 7.88 19.89
C THR A 5 -41.21 6.37 19.73
N GLU A 6 -42.09 5.94 18.83
CA GLU A 6 -42.37 4.53 18.56
C GLU A 6 -41.24 3.86 17.77
N GLN A 7 -40.61 4.62 16.86
CA GLN A 7 -39.40 4.18 16.16
C GLN A 7 -38.23 3.91 17.13
N ILE A 8 -38.06 4.75 18.15
CA ILE A 8 -37.00 4.60 19.16
C ILE A 8 -37.27 3.39 20.06
N LYS A 9 -38.50 3.24 20.58
CA LYS A 9 -38.89 2.07 21.39
C LYS A 9 -38.68 0.76 20.64
N ARG A 10 -39.08 0.72 19.37
CA ARG A 10 -38.87 -0.43 18.49
C ARG A 10 -37.39 -0.73 18.24
N GLY A 11 -36.57 0.29 18.01
CA GLY A 11 -35.13 0.14 17.85
C GLY A 11 -34.44 -0.37 19.11
N GLN A 12 -34.84 0.12 20.28
CA GLN A 12 -34.34 -0.31 21.59
C GLN A 12 -34.73 -1.76 21.91
N GLU A 13 -35.99 -2.13 21.71
CA GLU A 13 -36.48 -3.50 21.95
C GLU A 13 -35.80 -4.50 21.00
N ALA A 14 -35.63 -4.15 19.72
CA ALA A 14 -34.88 -4.96 18.78
C ALA A 14 -33.40 -5.12 19.20
N PHE A 15 -32.77 -4.05 19.66
CA PHE A 15 -31.38 -4.09 20.11
C PHE A 15 -31.20 -5.01 21.32
N ASN A 16 -32.06 -4.88 22.34
CA ASN A 16 -32.01 -5.73 23.54
C ASN A 16 -32.34 -7.19 23.21
N THR A 17 -33.35 -7.43 22.38
CA THR A 17 -33.74 -8.79 21.97
C THR A 17 -32.61 -9.49 21.21
N LEU A 18 -31.89 -8.76 20.35
CA LEU A 18 -30.72 -9.30 19.66
C LEU A 18 -29.62 -9.74 20.64
N LEU A 19 -29.38 -8.96 21.70
CA LEU A 19 -28.36 -9.25 22.70
C LEU A 19 -28.74 -10.42 23.61
N ASP A 20 -30.01 -10.49 24.01
CA ASP A 20 -30.47 -11.46 25.00
C ASP A 20 -30.87 -12.81 24.37
N LYS A 21 -31.48 -12.77 23.19
CA LYS A 21 -32.11 -13.95 22.55
C LYS A 21 -31.57 -14.27 21.16
N GLY A 22 -30.70 -13.42 20.61
CA GLY A 22 -30.09 -13.63 19.28
C GLY A 22 -30.99 -13.22 18.11
N TYR A 23 -30.48 -13.42 16.89
CA TYR A 23 -31.07 -12.86 15.66
C TYR A 23 -32.43 -13.46 15.30
N GLU A 24 -32.68 -14.73 15.62
CA GLU A 24 -33.94 -15.42 15.28
C GLU A 24 -35.13 -14.79 16.01
N ALA A 25 -34.93 -14.34 17.25
CA ALA A 25 -35.93 -13.64 18.06
C ALA A 25 -36.30 -12.24 17.53
N LEU A 26 -35.57 -11.70 16.54
CA LEU A 26 -35.94 -10.42 15.92
C LEU A 26 -37.21 -10.55 15.05
N HIS A 27 -37.56 -11.75 14.59
CA HIS A 27 -38.80 -11.98 13.85
C HIS A 27 -40.03 -11.72 14.72
N GLU A 28 -40.00 -12.13 15.99
CA GLU A 28 -41.07 -11.86 16.95
C GLU A 28 -41.27 -10.36 17.18
N VAL A 29 -40.17 -9.60 17.21
CA VAL A 29 -40.21 -8.14 17.36
C VAL A 29 -40.74 -7.47 16.08
N ALA A 30 -40.37 -7.98 14.90
CA ALA A 30 -40.88 -7.48 13.62
C ALA A 30 -42.40 -7.70 13.50
N GLU A 31 -42.89 -8.88 13.89
CA GLU A 31 -44.31 -9.22 13.93
C GLU A 31 -45.08 -8.38 14.95
N LYS A 32 -44.55 -8.25 16.17
CA LYS A 32 -45.14 -7.44 17.25
C LYS A 32 -45.39 -5.99 16.81
N TYR A 33 -44.44 -5.40 16.10
CA TYR A 33 -44.55 -4.03 15.60
C TYR A 33 -45.14 -3.91 14.19
N LYS A 34 -45.51 -5.03 13.56
CA LYS A 34 -46.01 -5.10 12.18
C LYS A 34 -45.10 -4.35 11.18
N VAL A 35 -43.79 -4.54 11.30
CA VAL A 35 -42.80 -3.94 10.40
C VAL A 35 -41.95 -5.00 9.70
N SER A 36 -41.39 -4.66 8.54
CA SER A 36 -40.42 -5.52 7.88
C SER A 36 -39.12 -5.62 8.69
N MET A 37 -38.41 -6.74 8.54
CA MET A 37 -37.06 -6.89 9.13
C MET A 37 -36.08 -5.80 8.67
N SER A 38 -36.21 -5.30 7.44
CA SER A 38 -35.38 -4.20 6.94
C SER A 38 -35.66 -2.89 7.70
N THR A 39 -36.92 -2.62 8.04
CA THR A 39 -37.32 -1.46 8.84
C THR A 39 -36.83 -1.62 10.28
N LEU A 40 -36.98 -2.81 10.86
CA LEU A 40 -36.52 -3.11 12.21
C LEU A 40 -35.00 -2.92 12.39
N LYS A 41 -34.21 -3.40 11.42
CA LYS A 41 -32.75 -3.21 11.40
C LYS A 41 -32.34 -1.75 11.29
N ARG A 42 -33.05 -0.97 10.48
CA ARG A 42 -32.81 0.47 10.32
C ARG A 42 -33.05 1.21 11.63
N ASP A 43 -34.11 0.83 12.36
CA ASP A 43 -34.47 1.46 13.63
C ASP A 43 -33.50 1.06 14.76
N MET A 44 -33.05 -0.19 14.78
CA MET A 44 -31.98 -0.68 15.66
C MET A 44 -30.66 0.06 15.40
N HIS A 45 -30.30 0.28 14.13
CA HIS A 45 -29.11 1.06 13.77
C HIS A 45 -29.22 2.52 14.23
N LYS A 46 -30.39 3.15 14.06
CA LYS A 46 -30.64 4.51 14.52
C LYS A 46 -30.55 4.64 16.05
N TYR A 47 -31.10 3.68 16.80
CA TYR A 47 -30.96 3.60 18.26
C TYR A 47 -29.48 3.53 18.69
N ARG A 48 -28.64 2.83 17.92
CA ARG A 48 -27.19 2.74 18.18
C ARG A 48 -26.43 4.06 17.99
N ILE A 49 -26.73 4.84 16.94
CA ILE A 49 -25.84 5.94 16.48
C ILE A 49 -26.17 7.34 17.02
N ASN A 50 -27.45 7.70 17.24
CA ASN A 50 -27.76 8.89 18.04
C ASN A 50 -29.26 8.99 18.45
N PRO A 51 -29.58 9.29 19.72
CA PRO A 51 -30.91 9.13 20.31
C PRO A 51 -31.50 10.44 20.88
N ILE A 52 -32.82 10.47 21.04
CA ILE A 52 -33.51 11.57 21.75
C ILE A 52 -33.65 11.20 23.24
N GLY A 53 -32.54 10.84 23.90
CA GLY A 53 -32.46 10.72 25.37
C GLY A 53 -32.20 9.31 25.97
N LEU A 54 -32.17 8.24 25.19
CA LEU A 54 -31.83 6.88 25.66
C LEU A 54 -30.71 6.29 24.78
N LYS A 55 -29.50 6.14 25.33
CA LYS A 55 -28.36 5.48 24.68
C LYS A 55 -28.22 4.05 25.20
N PRO A 56 -27.81 3.08 24.35
CA PRO A 56 -27.30 1.81 24.85
C PRO A 56 -26.10 2.05 25.78
N THR A 57 -25.95 1.22 26.81
CA THR A 57 -24.77 1.28 27.69
C THR A 57 -23.52 0.78 26.96
N ASP A 58 -22.33 1.17 27.42
CA ASP A 58 -21.06 0.68 26.85
C ASP A 58 -20.97 -0.85 26.89
N GLU A 59 -21.54 -1.49 27.92
CA GLU A 59 -21.62 -2.95 28.02
C GLU A 59 -22.52 -3.54 26.91
N GLN A 60 -23.64 -2.89 26.60
CA GLN A 60 -24.54 -3.31 25.53
C GLN A 60 -23.90 -3.12 24.14
N ILE A 61 -23.14 -2.04 23.94
CA ILE A 61 -22.36 -1.80 22.73
C ILE A 61 -21.29 -2.88 22.56
N PHE A 62 -20.53 -3.17 23.62
CA PHE A 62 -19.50 -4.20 23.62
C PHE A 62 -20.06 -5.60 23.33
N LYS A 63 -21.19 -5.97 23.95
CA LYS A 63 -21.89 -7.24 23.67
C LYS A 63 -22.37 -7.32 22.22
N TYR A 64 -22.88 -6.22 21.67
CA TYR A 64 -23.32 -6.16 20.28
C TYR A 64 -22.15 -6.33 19.30
N GLU A 65 -21.03 -5.65 19.54
CA GLU A 65 -19.82 -5.77 18.72
C GLU A 65 -19.27 -7.19 18.75
N LYS A 66 -19.19 -7.81 19.94
CA LYS A 66 -18.80 -9.21 20.10
C LYS A 66 -19.73 -10.17 19.37
N TYR A 67 -21.05 -9.95 19.43
CA TYR A 67 -22.05 -10.76 18.72
C TYR A 67 -21.90 -10.64 17.19
N ILE A 68 -21.69 -9.42 16.68
CA ILE A 68 -21.45 -9.18 15.25
C ILE A 68 -20.15 -9.84 14.79
N ASP A 69 -19.09 -9.76 15.57
CA ASP A 69 -17.81 -10.41 15.25
C ASP A 69 -17.91 -11.93 15.27
N GLN A 70 -18.64 -12.52 16.23
CA GLN A 70 -18.92 -13.95 16.27
C GLN A 70 -19.77 -14.41 15.06
N LYS A 71 -20.81 -13.66 14.69
CA LYS A 71 -21.63 -13.95 13.50
C LYS A 71 -20.82 -13.79 12.21
N ARG A 72 -20.00 -12.74 12.09
CA ARG A 72 -19.06 -12.56 10.96
C ARG A 72 -18.08 -13.72 10.86
N GLN A 73 -17.55 -14.23 11.97
CA GLN A 73 -16.71 -15.42 11.94
C GLN A 73 -17.48 -16.66 11.44
N SER A 74 -18.71 -16.90 11.92
CA SER A 74 -19.50 -18.08 11.52
C SER A 74 -19.96 -18.09 10.04
N VAL A 75 -20.27 -16.93 9.46
CA VAL A 75 -20.73 -16.82 8.06
C VAL A 75 -19.57 -17.03 7.08
N TYR A 76 -18.35 -16.64 7.45
CA TYR A 76 -17.18 -16.75 6.59
C TYR A 76 -16.49 -18.13 6.68
N ILE A 77 -16.55 -18.81 7.83
CA ILE A 77 -16.03 -20.19 7.98
C ILE A 77 -16.76 -21.18 7.06
N ASN A 78 -18.06 -20.95 6.83
CA ASN A 78 -18.92 -21.77 5.98
C ASN A 78 -19.27 -21.11 4.63
N ALA A 79 -18.47 -20.16 4.17
CA ALA A 79 -18.71 -19.50 2.89
C ALA A 79 -18.87 -20.53 1.76
N LYS A 80 -19.99 -20.42 1.02
CA LYS A 80 -20.33 -21.24 -0.15
C LYS A 80 -19.82 -20.64 -1.46
N ASP A 81 -19.35 -19.40 -1.45
CA ASP A 81 -18.81 -18.73 -2.63
C ASP A 81 -17.47 -19.36 -3.05
N PRO A 82 -17.40 -20.01 -4.23
CA PRO A 82 -16.22 -20.73 -4.68
C PRO A 82 -14.97 -19.85 -4.78
N SER A 83 -15.12 -18.56 -5.10
CA SER A 83 -13.98 -17.64 -5.25
C SER A 83 -13.31 -17.31 -3.91
N THR A 84 -14.14 -17.04 -2.88
CA THR A 84 -13.68 -16.81 -1.51
C THR A 84 -13.01 -18.05 -0.91
N VAL A 85 -13.58 -19.24 -1.16
CA VAL A 85 -13.00 -20.51 -0.69
C VAL A 85 -11.64 -20.78 -1.33
N LYS A 86 -11.53 -20.58 -2.65
CA LYS A 86 -10.27 -20.74 -3.39
C LYS A 86 -9.18 -19.80 -2.88
N ASN A 87 -9.52 -18.55 -2.57
CA ASN A 87 -8.56 -17.58 -2.03
C ASN A 87 -8.12 -17.95 -0.60
N CYS A 88 -9.02 -18.49 0.23
CA CYS A 88 -8.68 -18.98 1.56
C CYS A 88 -7.78 -20.22 1.51
N GLN A 89 -8.04 -21.13 0.57
CA GLN A 89 -7.22 -22.31 0.31
C GLN A 89 -5.81 -21.92 -0.15
N LYS A 90 -5.68 -21.06 -1.17
CA LYS A 90 -4.38 -20.53 -1.62
C LYS A 90 -3.61 -19.85 -0.50
N SER A 91 -4.31 -19.08 0.35
CA SER A 91 -3.71 -18.41 1.50
C SER A 91 -3.16 -19.41 2.53
N PHE A 92 -3.84 -20.53 2.71
CA PHE A 92 -3.40 -21.60 3.60
C PHE A 92 -2.20 -22.38 3.03
N GLU A 93 -2.22 -22.69 1.74
CA GLU A 93 -1.07 -23.31 1.05
C GLU A 93 0.18 -22.42 1.12
N ALA A 94 0.04 -21.13 0.83
CA ALA A 94 1.11 -20.15 0.98
C ALA A 94 1.60 -20.03 2.43
N PHE A 95 0.70 -20.19 3.42
CA PHE A 95 1.08 -20.21 4.83
C PHE A 95 1.92 -21.44 5.18
N LEU A 96 1.56 -22.62 4.69
CA LEU A 96 2.34 -23.84 4.89
C LEU A 96 3.74 -23.75 4.26
N GLN A 97 3.84 -23.13 3.08
CA GLN A 97 5.10 -22.90 2.37
C GLN A 97 5.99 -21.84 3.05
N SER A 98 5.39 -20.93 3.81
CA SER A 98 6.11 -19.81 4.46
C SER A 98 6.83 -20.16 5.76
N ALA A 99 6.90 -21.45 6.13
CA ALA A 99 7.50 -21.92 7.38
C ALA A 99 8.93 -21.41 7.62
N ASP A 100 9.68 -21.12 6.54
CA ASP A 100 11.07 -20.65 6.59
C ASP A 100 11.30 -19.29 5.91
N ASN A 101 10.32 -18.72 5.20
CA ASN A 101 10.46 -17.41 4.56
C ASN A 101 9.11 -16.74 4.29
N SER A 102 8.99 -15.45 4.59
CA SER A 102 7.74 -14.70 4.42
C SER A 102 7.35 -14.43 2.96
N SER A 103 8.19 -14.80 1.97
CA SER A 103 8.00 -14.47 0.56
C SER A 103 6.71 -15.04 -0.05
N ALA A 104 6.38 -16.31 0.22
CA ALA A 104 5.19 -16.94 -0.37
C ALA A 104 3.87 -16.24 0.01
N MET A 105 3.76 -15.70 1.23
CA MET A 105 2.60 -14.91 1.63
C MET A 105 2.60 -13.50 1.03
N VAL A 106 3.79 -12.93 0.77
CA VAL A 106 3.94 -11.61 0.13
C VAL A 106 3.57 -11.70 -1.34
N ASP A 107 4.05 -12.73 -2.04
CA ASP A 107 3.76 -12.96 -3.46
C ASP A 107 2.26 -13.18 -3.68
N LEU A 108 1.61 -13.96 -2.82
CA LEU A 108 0.17 -14.17 -2.88
C LEU A 108 -0.63 -12.90 -2.50
N ALA A 109 -0.12 -12.07 -1.58
CA ALA A 109 -0.75 -10.80 -1.25
C ALA A 109 -0.73 -9.84 -2.45
N VAL A 110 0.35 -9.85 -3.24
CA VAL A 110 0.45 -9.10 -4.51
C VAL A 110 -0.49 -9.66 -5.57
N GLU A 111 -0.52 -10.98 -5.76
CA GLU A 111 -1.43 -11.65 -6.73
C GLU A 111 -2.91 -11.35 -6.45
N LEU A 112 -3.30 -11.29 -5.18
CA LEU A 112 -4.68 -11.07 -4.75
C LEU A 112 -5.01 -9.61 -4.42
N GLU A 113 -4.10 -8.66 -4.72
CA GLU A 113 -4.23 -7.23 -4.40
C GLU A 113 -4.68 -6.97 -2.95
N THR A 114 -4.08 -7.69 -2.00
CA THR A 114 -4.45 -7.65 -0.59
C THR A 114 -3.24 -7.53 0.33
N THR A 115 -3.47 -7.57 1.65
CA THR A 115 -2.38 -7.47 2.64
C THR A 115 -1.98 -8.83 3.16
N VAL A 116 -0.71 -8.97 3.57
CA VAL A 116 -0.22 -10.19 4.27
C VAL A 116 -1.05 -10.50 5.53
N VAL A 117 -1.59 -9.48 6.20
CA VAL A 117 -2.52 -9.67 7.34
C VAL A 117 -3.82 -10.33 6.88
N THR A 118 -4.35 -9.92 5.74
CA THR A 118 -5.52 -10.55 5.11
C THR A 118 -5.23 -11.98 4.70
N ILE A 119 -4.06 -12.27 4.11
CA ILE A 119 -3.63 -13.64 3.76
C ILE A 119 -3.54 -14.53 5.02
N LYS A 120 -2.91 -14.05 6.11
CA LYS A 120 -2.85 -14.77 7.39
C LYS A 120 -4.22 -15.07 7.97
N ASN A 121 -5.14 -14.11 7.90
CA ASN A 121 -6.51 -14.28 8.35
C ASN A 121 -7.27 -15.29 7.49
N ASN A 122 -7.05 -15.29 6.17
CA ASN A 122 -7.65 -16.24 5.23
C ASN A 122 -7.12 -17.67 5.44
N ALA A 123 -5.80 -17.82 5.67
CA ALA A 123 -5.19 -19.08 6.05
C ALA A 123 -5.79 -19.63 7.35
N HIS A 124 -5.93 -18.78 8.38
CA HIS A 124 -6.54 -19.16 9.65
C HIS A 124 -8.00 -19.60 9.49
N ARG A 125 -8.76 -18.93 8.61
CA ARG A 125 -10.15 -19.30 8.30
C ARG A 125 -10.24 -20.65 7.61
N TYR A 126 -9.36 -20.92 6.64
CA TYR A 126 -9.32 -22.22 5.96
C TYR A 126 -8.92 -23.34 6.92
N ALA A 127 -7.98 -23.09 7.84
CA ALA A 127 -7.58 -24.03 8.90
C ALA A 127 -8.74 -24.41 9.86
N GLN A 128 -9.79 -23.58 9.95
CA GLN A 128 -10.96 -23.83 10.80
C GLN A 128 -12.15 -24.41 10.04
N ARG A 129 -12.00 -24.65 8.74
CA ARG A 129 -13.08 -25.09 7.86
C ARG A 129 -13.39 -26.57 8.10
N THR A 130 -14.68 -26.89 8.23
CA THR A 130 -15.16 -28.27 8.46
C THR A 130 -15.86 -28.89 7.25
N VAL A 131 -16.06 -28.11 6.18
CA VAL A 131 -16.81 -28.47 4.95
C VAL A 131 -15.88 -28.41 3.74
N ASP A 132 -15.98 -29.36 2.82
CA ASP A 132 -15.06 -29.44 1.68
C ASP A 132 -15.16 -28.24 0.70
N PRO A 133 -14.05 -27.85 0.05
CA PRO A 133 -12.68 -28.30 0.31
C PRO A 133 -12.20 -27.81 1.69
N LYS A 134 -11.58 -28.70 2.45
CA LYS A 134 -11.07 -28.47 3.82
C LYS A 134 -9.65 -29.02 3.93
N PRO A 135 -8.83 -28.52 4.85
CA PRO A 135 -7.47 -29.02 5.04
C PRO A 135 -7.49 -30.46 5.56
N THR A 136 -6.50 -31.24 5.12
CA THR A 136 -6.22 -32.59 5.62
C THR A 136 -5.69 -32.55 7.05
N SER A 137 -5.74 -33.69 7.75
CA SER A 137 -5.19 -33.80 9.11
C SER A 137 -3.68 -33.50 9.17
N GLU A 138 -2.93 -33.84 8.12
CA GLU A 138 -1.49 -33.61 8.01
C GLU A 138 -1.17 -32.13 7.76
N GLU A 139 -1.93 -31.47 6.89
CA GLU A 139 -1.83 -30.03 6.68
C GLU A 139 -2.21 -29.24 7.94
N LEU A 140 -3.22 -29.69 8.69
CA LEU A 140 -3.60 -29.09 9.97
C LEU A 140 -2.52 -29.24 11.04
N ALA A 141 -1.91 -30.42 11.12
CA ALA A 141 -0.77 -30.66 12.02
C ALA A 141 0.41 -29.75 11.65
N THR A 142 0.70 -29.59 10.36
CA THR A 142 1.76 -28.72 9.85
C THR A 142 1.46 -27.25 10.14
N TYR A 143 0.23 -26.80 9.88
CA TYR A 143 -0.24 -25.47 10.22
C TYR A 143 -0.11 -25.17 11.72
N GLN A 144 -0.50 -26.11 12.58
CA GLN A 144 -0.38 -25.98 14.03
C GLN A 144 1.09 -25.95 14.47
N ALA A 145 1.96 -26.76 13.87
CA ALA A 145 3.39 -26.78 14.16
C ALA A 145 4.08 -25.47 13.74
N ILE A 146 3.78 -24.93 12.56
CA ILE A 146 4.29 -23.62 12.11
C ILE A 146 3.79 -22.51 13.03
N ARG A 147 2.50 -22.53 13.39
CA ARG A 147 1.91 -21.55 14.31
C ARG A 147 2.52 -21.66 15.71
N GLN A 148 2.80 -22.87 16.19
CA GLN A 148 3.53 -23.11 17.44
C GLN A 148 4.96 -22.59 17.34
N ARG A 149 5.70 -22.85 16.26
CA ARG A 149 7.06 -22.30 16.05
C ARG A 149 7.08 -20.78 15.96
N LEU A 150 6.11 -20.16 15.28
CA LEU A 150 5.96 -18.70 15.21
C LEU A 150 5.61 -18.11 16.58
N ASN A 151 4.70 -18.75 17.33
CA ASN A 151 4.42 -18.40 18.71
C ASN A 151 5.59 -18.72 19.65
N GLU A 152 6.43 -19.71 19.31
CA GLU A 152 7.64 -20.05 20.04
C GLU A 152 8.76 -19.06 19.77
N ASN A 153 8.82 -18.46 18.57
CA ASN A 153 9.68 -17.32 18.24
C ASN A 153 9.18 -16.03 18.90
N GLU A 154 7.86 -15.84 19.02
CA GLU A 154 7.30 -14.84 19.97
C GLU A 154 7.60 -15.22 21.43
N ASN A 155 7.72 -16.51 21.77
CA ASN A 155 8.24 -16.98 23.05
C ASN A 155 9.77 -16.97 23.14
N ILE A 156 10.54 -16.76 22.08
CA ILE A 156 11.99 -16.50 22.18
C ILE A 156 12.17 -15.09 22.75
N ASN A 157 11.25 -14.17 22.43
CA ASN A 157 11.07 -12.91 23.17
C ASN A 157 10.45 -13.11 24.58
N GLN A 158 10.02 -14.33 24.95
CA GLN A 158 9.70 -14.75 26.34
C GLN A 158 10.78 -15.64 26.99
N LYS A 159 11.78 -16.13 26.22
CA LYS A 159 12.94 -16.91 26.69
C LYS A 159 14.08 -16.01 27.18
N SER A 160 13.91 -14.69 27.17
CA SER A 160 14.49 -13.83 28.19
C SER A 160 13.77 -14.05 29.53
N PHE A 161 13.89 -15.29 30.02
CA PHE A 161 13.52 -15.67 31.37
C PHE A 161 14.47 -14.90 32.30
N ILE A 162 13.99 -13.82 32.89
CA ILE A 162 14.54 -13.31 34.14
C ILE A 162 13.73 -14.03 35.22
N PRO A 163 14.27 -15.09 35.85
CA PRO A 163 13.58 -15.75 36.94
C PRO A 163 13.24 -14.71 38.01
N ILE A 164 12.12 -14.85 38.71
CA ILE A 164 11.85 -14.03 39.91
C ILE A 164 13.00 -14.14 40.93
N LYS A 165 13.80 -15.22 40.88
CA LYS A 165 15.08 -15.33 41.61
C LYS A 165 16.12 -14.25 41.27
N GLU A 166 16.17 -13.71 40.05
CA GLU A 166 17.05 -12.58 39.73
C GLU A 166 16.51 -11.26 40.29
N ILE A 167 15.19 -11.08 40.33
CA ILE A 167 14.54 -9.95 41.02
C ILE A 167 14.83 -9.99 42.53
N LEU A 168 14.84 -11.18 43.13
CA LEU A 168 15.20 -11.40 44.53
C LEU A 168 16.70 -11.17 44.79
N LYS A 169 17.60 -11.49 43.84
CA LYS A 169 19.05 -11.20 43.96
C LYS A 169 19.38 -9.71 43.98
N LEU A 170 18.53 -8.87 43.38
CA LEU A 170 18.67 -7.40 43.39
C LEU A 170 18.30 -6.77 44.75
N SER A 171 17.77 -7.54 45.70
CA SER A 171 17.33 -7.03 47.02
C SER A 171 18.45 -6.80 48.03
N ALA A 172 19.66 -7.32 47.79
CA ALA A 172 20.74 -7.28 48.79
C ALA A 172 21.39 -5.90 48.95
N ASN A 173 21.26 -4.97 47.99
CA ASN A 173 21.93 -3.67 48.02
C ASN A 173 21.06 -2.57 47.37
N ASN A 174 20.31 -1.77 48.14
CA ASN A 174 19.71 -0.46 47.76
C ASN A 174 19.36 -0.23 46.26
N LEU A 175 18.17 -0.64 45.76
CA LEU A 175 17.89 -0.64 44.31
C LEU A 175 16.46 -0.20 43.91
N THR A 176 16.03 1.04 44.20
CA THR A 176 14.81 1.59 43.55
C THR A 176 14.99 1.68 42.02
N SER A 177 16.20 1.97 41.54
CA SER A 177 16.53 2.08 40.11
C SER A 177 16.43 0.77 39.34
N ALA A 178 16.96 -0.35 39.86
CA ALA A 178 16.96 -1.61 39.10
C ALA A 178 15.57 -2.24 38.98
N TYR A 179 14.67 -2.05 39.95
CA TYR A 179 13.29 -2.50 39.80
C TYR A 179 12.56 -1.73 38.70
N LEU A 180 12.78 -0.42 38.61
CA LEU A 180 12.20 0.41 37.55
C LEU A 180 12.78 0.07 36.19
N GLU A 181 14.10 -0.13 36.10
CA GLU A 181 14.77 -0.55 34.86
C GLU A 181 14.28 -1.92 34.40
N TYR A 182 14.16 -2.89 35.30
CA TYR A 182 13.55 -4.19 35.03
C TYR A 182 12.12 -4.03 34.50
N ALA A 183 11.30 -3.21 35.16
CA ALA A 183 9.93 -2.97 34.77
C ALA A 183 9.86 -2.35 33.37
N ILE A 184 10.64 -1.30 33.09
CA ILE A 184 10.71 -0.59 31.79
C ILE A 184 11.17 -1.52 30.67
N ASN A 185 12.19 -2.32 30.94
CA ASN A 185 12.80 -3.21 29.95
C ASN A 185 12.02 -4.50 29.72
N SER A 186 11.07 -4.81 30.60
CA SER A 186 10.24 -6.01 30.51
C SER A 186 9.29 -5.97 29.29
N PRO A 187 9.16 -7.10 28.56
CA PRO A 187 8.19 -7.23 27.46
C PRO A 187 6.73 -7.25 27.96
N PHE A 188 6.51 -7.45 29.26
CA PHE A 188 5.19 -7.59 29.86
C PHE A 188 4.56 -6.23 30.22
N SER A 189 3.23 -6.14 30.16
CA SER A 189 2.52 -4.99 30.72
C SER A 189 2.71 -4.93 32.25
N LEU A 190 2.57 -3.74 32.84
CA LEU A 190 2.67 -3.61 34.30
C LEU A 190 1.62 -4.47 35.02
N GLY A 191 0.38 -4.52 34.50
CA GLY A 191 -0.67 -5.43 34.98
C GLY A 191 -0.29 -6.91 34.91
N THR A 192 0.43 -7.33 33.87
CA THR A 192 0.96 -8.69 33.74
C THR A 192 2.07 -8.95 34.76
N LEU A 193 2.94 -7.97 35.01
CA LEU A 193 3.98 -8.07 36.04
C LEU A 193 3.37 -8.21 37.44
N PHE A 194 2.33 -7.44 37.76
CA PHE A 194 1.60 -7.57 39.03
C PHE A 194 1.00 -8.95 39.24
N LYS A 195 0.30 -9.49 38.22
CA LYS A 195 -0.27 -10.85 38.30
C LYS A 195 0.80 -11.91 38.52
N ARG A 196 1.97 -11.75 37.89
CA ARG A 196 3.11 -12.68 38.04
C ARG A 196 3.72 -12.62 39.44
N ILE A 197 3.87 -11.44 40.02
CA ILE A 197 4.34 -11.27 41.40
C ILE A 197 3.38 -11.99 42.37
N GLU A 198 2.06 -11.82 42.22
CA GLU A 198 1.07 -12.49 43.06
C GLU A 198 1.10 -14.03 42.92
N LEU A 199 1.20 -14.53 41.70
CA LEU A 199 1.29 -15.98 41.44
C LEU A 199 2.55 -16.60 42.07
N TYR A 200 3.66 -15.87 42.12
CA TYR A 200 4.88 -16.35 42.77
C TYR A 200 4.79 -16.27 44.29
N LYS A 201 4.22 -15.18 44.81
CA LYS A 201 3.94 -15.00 46.25
C LYS A 201 3.09 -16.13 46.82
N GLN A 202 2.09 -16.60 46.07
CA GLN A 202 1.24 -17.75 46.46
C GLN A 202 2.00 -19.08 46.55
N LYS A 203 3.12 -19.22 45.83
CA LYS A 203 3.95 -20.43 45.79
C LYS A 203 5.17 -20.36 46.72
N CYS A 204 5.44 -19.20 47.31
CA CYS A 204 6.57 -18.98 48.19
C CYS A 204 6.21 -19.33 49.64
N SER A 205 7.05 -20.10 50.32
CA SER A 205 6.91 -20.45 51.73
C SER A 205 7.71 -19.52 52.66
N ASN A 206 8.60 -18.68 52.14
CA ASN A 206 9.45 -17.77 52.90
C ASN A 206 8.78 -16.38 53.07
N GLU A 207 8.55 -15.95 54.30
CA GLU A 207 7.93 -14.65 54.62
C GLU A 207 8.79 -13.44 54.24
N GLU A 208 10.13 -13.58 54.27
CA GLU A 208 11.05 -12.51 53.89
C GLU A 208 10.99 -12.22 52.38
N GLU A 209 10.93 -13.27 51.56
CA GLU A 209 10.73 -13.16 50.11
C GLU A 209 9.36 -12.54 49.77
N LYS A 210 8.31 -12.89 50.52
CA LYS A 210 6.98 -12.27 50.35
C LYS A 210 7.01 -10.78 50.66
N ALA A 211 7.74 -10.35 51.69
CA ALA A 211 7.90 -8.93 52.03
C ALA A 211 8.63 -8.16 50.92
N ILE A 212 9.70 -8.73 50.36
CA ILE A 212 10.44 -8.14 49.23
C ILE A 212 9.53 -7.98 48.00
N LEU A 213 8.72 -9.00 47.68
CA LEU A 213 7.78 -8.98 46.55
C LEU A 213 6.69 -7.91 46.72
N ASN A 214 6.20 -7.69 47.96
CA ASN A 214 5.28 -6.60 48.25
C ASN A 214 5.93 -5.23 48.05
N GLY A 215 7.17 -5.04 48.49
CA GLY A 215 7.92 -3.80 48.28
C GLY A 215 8.13 -3.48 46.80
N ILE A 216 8.42 -4.48 45.96
CA ILE A 216 8.54 -4.31 44.50
C ILE A 216 7.20 -3.90 43.89
N LYS A 217 6.11 -4.54 44.31
CA LYS A 217 4.76 -4.22 43.85
C LYS A 217 4.38 -2.78 44.20
N GLU A 218 4.67 -2.34 45.41
CA GLU A 218 4.44 -0.96 45.86
C GLU A 218 5.24 0.04 45.04
N LYS A 219 6.51 -0.25 44.73
CA LYS A 219 7.34 0.60 43.86
C LYS A 219 6.80 0.67 42.43
N PHE A 220 6.34 -0.45 41.86
CA PHE A 220 5.71 -0.45 40.54
C PHE A 220 4.44 0.39 40.51
N HIS A 221 3.61 0.35 41.56
CA HIS A 221 2.45 1.23 41.67
C HIS A 221 2.87 2.70 41.82
N THR A 222 3.88 2.98 42.65
CA THR A 222 4.36 4.36 42.89
C THR A 222 4.87 5.03 41.61
N TYR A 223 5.47 4.25 40.71
CA TYR A 223 6.11 4.77 39.48
C TYR A 223 5.40 4.31 38.19
N GLU A 224 4.13 3.93 38.27
CA GLU A 224 3.38 3.34 37.16
C GLU A 224 3.38 4.22 35.90
N ASP A 225 3.09 5.52 36.05
CA ASP A 225 3.06 6.48 34.94
C ASP A 225 4.42 6.64 34.27
N TYR A 226 5.49 6.71 35.08
CA TYR A 226 6.86 6.82 34.58
C TYR A 226 7.25 5.55 33.78
N ILE A 227 7.00 4.36 34.33
CA ILE A 227 7.31 3.09 33.67
C ILE A 227 6.54 2.96 32.34
N ASN A 228 5.24 3.31 32.34
CA ASN A 228 4.41 3.23 31.15
C ASN A 228 4.83 4.24 30.07
N LYS A 229 5.24 5.45 30.47
CA LYS A 229 5.76 6.48 29.55
C LYS A 229 7.06 6.01 28.89
N GLU A 230 8.03 5.55 29.68
CA GLU A 230 9.31 5.07 29.17
C GLU A 230 9.15 3.84 28.25
N LYS A 231 8.25 2.91 28.59
CA LYS A 231 7.90 1.78 27.71
C LYS A 231 7.35 2.22 26.37
N LYS A 232 6.48 3.22 26.33
CA LYS A 232 5.93 3.77 25.09
C LYS A 232 7.03 4.40 24.24
N LEU A 233 7.91 5.19 24.85
CA LEU A 233 9.04 5.83 24.17
C LEU A 233 10.00 4.78 23.58
N ARG A 234 10.32 3.74 24.34
CA ARG A 234 11.19 2.66 23.88
C ARG A 234 10.57 1.84 22.74
N LYS A 235 9.28 1.50 22.84
CA LYS A 235 8.54 0.84 21.73
C LYS A 235 8.50 1.70 20.49
N ALA A 236 8.33 3.02 20.62
CA ALA A 236 8.37 3.95 19.49
C ALA A 236 9.79 4.02 18.88
N GLY A 237 10.84 4.06 19.70
CA GLY A 237 12.23 4.02 19.26
C GLY A 237 12.59 2.72 18.54
N GLN A 238 12.16 1.58 19.08
CA GLN A 238 12.40 0.26 18.49
C GLN A 238 11.60 0.06 17.19
N TYR A 239 10.33 0.48 17.16
CA TYR A 239 9.53 0.49 15.94
C TYR A 239 10.20 1.32 14.82
N ASN A 240 10.77 2.48 15.17
CA ASN A 240 11.52 3.29 14.20
C ASN A 240 12.81 2.58 13.75
N ALA A 241 13.55 1.94 14.66
CA ALA A 241 14.77 1.19 14.32
C ALA A 241 14.47 0.01 13.38
N ASP A 242 13.42 -0.76 13.65
CA ASP A 242 12.99 -1.88 12.82
C ASP A 242 12.61 -1.41 11.41
N LYS A 243 11.88 -0.29 11.31
CA LYS A 243 11.53 0.31 10.02
C LYS A 243 12.75 0.83 9.26
N VAL A 244 13.73 1.42 9.94
CA VAL A 244 15.00 1.84 9.32
C VAL A 244 15.76 0.62 8.79
N ALA A 245 15.86 -0.45 9.57
CA ALA A 245 16.54 -1.67 9.14
C ALA A 245 15.88 -2.32 7.90
N ILE A 246 14.56 -2.23 7.77
CA ILE A 246 13.82 -2.72 6.59
C ILE A 246 14.02 -1.81 5.38
N TYR A 247 13.79 -0.50 5.52
CA TYR A 247 13.69 0.40 4.36
C TYR A 247 15.03 0.94 3.88
N LYS A 248 16.04 1.05 4.75
CA LYS A 248 17.34 1.61 4.37
C LYS A 248 18.02 0.77 3.25
N PRO A 249 18.09 -0.57 3.31
CA PRO A 249 18.66 -1.37 2.22
C PRO A 249 17.91 -1.22 0.89
N ILE A 250 16.57 -1.20 0.93
CA ILE A 250 15.72 -1.06 -0.26
C ILE A 250 15.98 0.29 -0.94
N ILE A 251 16.06 1.37 -0.16
CA ILE A 251 16.32 2.72 -0.71
C ILE A 251 17.72 2.82 -1.30
N ARG A 252 18.72 2.20 -0.68
CA ARG A 252 20.07 2.10 -1.25
C ARG A 252 20.02 1.46 -2.65
N GLU A 253 19.37 0.30 -2.77
CA GLU A 253 19.23 -0.42 -4.04
C GLU A 253 18.51 0.43 -5.11
N ILE A 254 17.42 1.12 -4.74
CA ILE A 254 16.71 2.03 -5.65
C ILE A 254 17.64 3.15 -6.11
N MET A 255 18.41 3.77 -5.20
CA MET A 255 19.33 4.85 -5.56
C MET A 255 20.43 4.36 -6.49
N GLU A 256 21.05 3.22 -6.19
CA GLU A 256 22.11 2.61 -7.01
C GLU A 256 21.59 2.27 -8.41
N THR A 257 20.43 1.59 -8.49
CA THR A 257 19.80 1.25 -9.75
C THR A 257 19.42 2.49 -10.53
N TYR A 258 18.82 3.48 -9.86
CA TYR A 258 18.45 4.73 -10.49
C TYR A 258 19.67 5.47 -11.01
N ILE A 259 20.80 5.45 -10.31
CA ILE A 259 22.04 6.11 -10.78
C ILE A 259 22.57 5.46 -12.05
N ILE A 260 22.54 4.13 -12.14
CA ILE A 260 23.19 3.35 -13.21
C ILE A 260 22.28 3.16 -14.43
N ASP A 261 20.98 2.94 -14.23
CA ASP A 261 20.04 2.57 -15.29
C ASP A 261 19.22 3.78 -15.75
N ASP A 262 19.57 4.33 -16.92
CA ASP A 262 18.87 5.47 -17.53
C ASP A 262 17.51 5.07 -18.16
N SER A 263 17.23 3.77 -18.31
CA SER A 263 15.98 3.30 -18.93
C SER A 263 14.78 3.34 -17.98
N LYS A 264 15.02 3.38 -16.66
CA LYS A 264 13.98 3.30 -15.63
C LYS A 264 13.81 4.61 -14.89
N THR A 265 12.56 5.07 -14.77
CA THR A 265 12.26 6.24 -13.94
C THR A 265 12.37 5.91 -12.45
N LEU A 266 12.71 6.90 -11.63
CA LEU A 266 12.72 6.73 -10.17
C LEU A 266 11.37 6.24 -9.63
N ASP A 267 10.26 6.77 -10.14
CA ASP A 267 8.91 6.36 -9.70
C ASP A 267 8.64 4.88 -10.06
N TYR A 268 9.15 4.39 -11.21
CA TYR A 268 9.08 2.97 -11.56
C TYR A 268 9.84 2.11 -10.54
N LEU A 269 11.09 2.47 -10.22
CA LEU A 269 11.92 1.74 -9.25
C LEU A 269 11.28 1.72 -7.86
N ILE A 270 10.78 2.85 -7.37
CA ILE A 270 10.04 2.94 -6.10
C ILE A 270 8.87 1.95 -6.08
N ASN A 271 8.10 1.91 -7.16
CA ASN A 271 6.95 1.02 -7.29
C ASN A 271 7.37 -0.47 -7.38
N GLN A 272 8.47 -0.80 -8.06
CA GLN A 272 8.98 -2.18 -8.13
C GLN A 272 9.28 -2.77 -6.74
N HIS A 273 9.71 -1.93 -5.80
CA HIS A 273 9.99 -2.34 -4.42
C HIS A 273 8.79 -2.22 -3.48
N ASN A 274 7.58 -1.96 -3.99
CA ASN A 274 6.33 -1.86 -3.21
C ASN A 274 6.41 -0.88 -2.02
N ILE A 275 7.20 0.19 -2.15
CA ILE A 275 7.24 1.26 -1.15
C ILE A 275 6.54 2.52 -1.68
N SER A 276 5.87 3.24 -0.79
CA SER A 276 5.28 4.52 -1.16
C SER A 276 6.37 5.57 -1.38
N LYS A 277 6.09 6.57 -2.22
CA LYS A 277 6.95 7.73 -2.40
C LYS A 277 7.22 8.47 -1.08
N GLU A 278 6.22 8.58 -0.22
CA GLU A 278 6.37 9.18 1.12
C GLU A 278 7.34 8.39 2.00
N THR A 279 7.29 7.05 1.94
CA THR A 279 8.25 6.16 2.62
C THR A 279 9.65 6.39 2.08
N PHE A 280 9.81 6.39 0.75
CA PHE A 280 11.09 6.64 0.10
C PHE A 280 11.68 8.00 0.53
N ASP A 281 10.91 9.08 0.39
CA ASP A 281 11.32 10.45 0.74
C ASP A 281 11.63 10.62 2.23
N LYS A 282 10.97 9.85 3.10
CA LYS A 282 11.24 9.87 4.55
C LYS A 282 12.61 9.27 4.86
N TYR A 283 12.90 8.08 4.32
CA TYR A 283 14.09 7.31 4.71
C TYR A 283 15.32 7.61 3.84
N ILE A 284 15.18 8.19 2.64
CA ILE A 284 16.32 8.66 1.85
C ILE A 284 17.12 9.76 2.57
N LYS A 285 16.45 10.57 3.40
CA LYS A 285 17.11 11.61 4.22
C LYS A 285 18.15 11.04 5.18
N LEU A 286 18.05 9.77 5.55
CA LEU A 286 19.05 9.11 6.41
C LEU A 286 20.41 9.01 5.72
N PHE A 287 20.45 8.95 4.39
CA PHE A 287 21.70 8.88 3.63
C PHE A 287 22.41 10.24 3.56
N GLN A 288 21.66 11.35 3.69
CA GLN A 288 22.23 12.70 3.70
C GLN A 288 23.15 12.92 4.92
N SER A 289 22.82 12.32 6.05
CA SER A 289 23.61 12.39 7.30
C SER A 289 24.19 11.03 7.70
N GLY A 290 24.30 10.10 6.75
CA GLY A 290 24.78 8.74 6.97
C GLY A 290 26.30 8.68 7.10
N ASP A 291 26.85 7.48 6.98
CA ASP A 291 28.30 7.30 6.84
C ASP A 291 28.82 7.89 5.50
N PRO A 292 30.14 8.01 5.30
CA PRO A 292 30.70 8.61 4.08
C PRO A 292 30.26 7.94 2.77
N GLU A 293 30.04 6.61 2.76
CA GLU A 293 29.58 5.89 1.57
C GLU A 293 28.12 6.23 1.26
N GLU A 294 27.29 6.31 2.30
CA GLU A 294 25.89 6.71 2.20
C GLU A 294 25.74 8.14 1.70
N GLN A 295 26.56 9.06 2.23
CA GLN A 295 26.59 10.44 1.77
C GLN A 295 27.06 10.53 0.31
N PHE A 296 28.05 9.75 -0.08
CA PHE A 296 28.52 9.69 -1.47
C PHE A 296 27.42 9.21 -2.43
N LEU A 297 26.71 8.14 -2.07
CA LEU A 297 25.58 7.63 -2.84
C LEU A 297 24.45 8.68 -2.95
N TYR A 298 24.12 9.34 -1.84
CA TYR A 298 23.14 10.42 -1.81
C TYR A 298 23.52 11.58 -2.74
N ASN A 299 24.78 12.00 -2.71
CA ASN A 299 25.28 13.07 -3.59
C ASN A 299 25.22 12.67 -5.06
N LYS A 300 25.54 11.43 -5.43
CA LYS A 300 25.37 10.92 -6.80
C LYS A 300 23.91 10.92 -7.24
N TYR A 301 23.02 10.47 -6.37
CA TYR A 301 21.58 10.45 -6.62
C TYR A 301 21.05 11.87 -6.89
N ILE A 302 21.41 12.86 -6.06
CA ILE A 302 21.00 14.25 -6.25
C ILE A 302 21.55 14.81 -7.56
N LYS A 303 22.82 14.57 -7.88
CA LYS A 303 23.42 15.01 -9.15
C LYS A 303 22.71 14.43 -10.36
N LYS A 304 22.30 13.15 -10.32
CA LYS A 304 21.50 12.56 -11.41
C LYS A 304 20.17 13.28 -11.59
N GLN A 305 19.47 13.57 -10.50
CA GLN A 305 18.22 14.32 -10.58
C GLN A 305 18.42 15.73 -11.15
N GLU A 306 19.48 16.43 -10.72
CA GLU A 306 19.83 17.74 -11.26
C GLU A 306 20.12 17.69 -12.76
N PHE A 307 20.89 16.69 -13.21
CA PHE A 307 21.17 16.48 -14.62
C PHE A 307 19.90 16.22 -15.44
N GLU A 308 19.05 15.29 -15.01
CA GLU A 308 17.77 15.02 -15.69
C GLU A 308 16.88 16.27 -15.74
N MET A 309 16.84 17.08 -14.67
CA MET A 309 16.06 18.32 -14.66
C MET A 309 16.59 19.37 -15.64
N LEU A 310 17.91 19.49 -15.77
CA LEU A 310 18.57 20.40 -16.71
C LEU A 310 18.37 19.94 -18.16
N GLU A 311 18.51 18.64 -18.42
CA GLU A 311 18.25 18.06 -19.74
C GLU A 311 16.79 18.32 -20.16
N MET A 312 15.84 18.07 -19.27
CA MET A 312 14.43 18.34 -19.50
C MET A 312 14.12 19.82 -19.71
N ALA A 313 14.84 20.72 -19.03
CA ALA A 313 14.73 22.15 -19.27
C ALA A 313 15.17 22.50 -20.71
N GLY A 314 16.30 21.94 -21.15
CA GLY A 314 16.80 22.09 -22.51
C GLY A 314 15.81 21.59 -23.55
N TYR A 315 15.20 20.42 -23.35
CA TYR A 315 14.18 19.90 -24.26
C TYR A 315 12.94 20.79 -24.33
N VAL A 316 12.45 21.31 -23.21
CA VAL A 316 11.29 22.22 -23.20
C VAL A 316 11.62 23.51 -23.97
N GLN A 317 12.78 24.10 -23.72
CA GLN A 317 13.23 25.31 -24.43
C GLN A 317 13.37 25.07 -25.94
N LEU A 318 13.91 23.92 -26.32
CA LEU A 318 14.06 23.51 -27.72
C LEU A 318 12.70 23.36 -28.41
N ILE A 319 11.75 22.64 -27.79
CA ILE A 319 10.40 22.47 -28.35
C ILE A 319 9.69 23.84 -28.44
N HIS A 320 9.75 24.66 -27.40
CA HIS A 320 9.18 25.99 -27.41
C HIS A 320 9.75 26.87 -28.54
N TYR A 321 11.07 26.82 -28.75
CA TYR A 321 11.72 27.50 -29.87
C TYR A 321 11.17 27.03 -31.22
N TYR A 322 11.07 25.71 -31.45
CA TYR A 322 10.55 25.17 -32.71
C TYR A 322 9.06 25.43 -32.92
N LEU A 323 8.26 25.44 -31.85
CA LEU A 323 6.84 25.82 -31.93
C LEU A 323 6.67 27.28 -32.37
N LYS A 324 7.56 28.17 -31.94
CA LYS A 324 7.50 29.60 -32.26
C LYS A 324 8.08 29.94 -33.63
N ASN A 325 9.21 29.34 -33.99
CA ASN A 325 9.98 29.73 -35.17
C ASN A 325 9.89 28.73 -36.34
N GLY A 326 9.27 27.56 -36.12
CA GLY A 326 9.33 26.44 -37.05
C GLY A 326 10.67 25.70 -36.99
N MET A 327 10.79 24.65 -37.80
CA MET A 327 11.96 23.80 -37.93
C MET A 327 12.35 23.69 -39.41
N GLU A 328 13.64 23.72 -39.71
CA GLU A 328 14.11 23.57 -41.08
C GLU A 328 13.96 22.11 -41.54
N LYS A 329 13.22 21.89 -42.63
CA LYS A 329 13.01 20.60 -43.28
C LYS A 329 13.17 20.79 -44.78
N ASN A 330 14.03 19.99 -45.41
CA ASN A 330 14.27 20.04 -46.86
C ASN A 330 14.58 21.46 -47.39
N GLY A 331 15.33 22.25 -46.63
CA GLY A 331 15.70 23.63 -46.99
C GLY A 331 14.57 24.66 -46.89
N GLN A 332 13.43 24.31 -46.26
CA GLN A 332 12.33 25.23 -45.98
C GLN A 332 11.95 25.20 -44.50
N THR A 333 11.48 26.33 -43.97
CA THR A 333 10.95 26.39 -42.60
C THR A 333 9.55 25.78 -42.57
N ALA A 334 9.41 24.63 -41.90
CA ALA A 334 8.15 23.93 -41.69
C ALA A 334 7.66 24.07 -40.24
N LYS A 335 6.38 23.82 -40.00
CA LYS A 335 5.80 23.88 -38.66
C LYS A 335 6.23 22.64 -37.85
N PHE A 336 6.64 22.84 -36.59
CA PHE A 336 6.97 21.75 -35.69
C PHE A 336 5.73 20.88 -35.38
N ASN A 337 5.86 19.56 -35.51
CA ASN A 337 4.77 18.62 -35.35
C ASN A 337 5.14 17.43 -34.42
N ILE A 338 4.18 16.52 -34.21
CA ILE A 338 4.35 15.42 -33.25
C ILE A 338 5.40 14.38 -33.68
N LEU A 339 5.65 14.23 -34.98
CA LEU A 339 6.71 13.34 -35.48
C LEU A 339 8.08 13.90 -35.12
N ASP A 340 8.27 15.20 -35.28
CA ASP A 340 9.51 15.88 -34.89
C ASP A 340 9.77 15.72 -33.39
N TYR A 341 8.73 15.85 -32.56
CA TYR A 341 8.82 15.57 -31.14
C TYR A 341 9.34 14.15 -30.86
N TYR A 342 8.76 13.12 -31.45
CA TYR A 342 9.18 11.74 -31.18
C TYR A 342 10.58 11.44 -31.72
N ARG A 343 10.98 12.05 -32.84
CA ARG A 343 12.33 11.93 -33.40
C ARG A 343 13.40 12.57 -32.52
N ILE A 344 13.10 13.69 -31.86
CA ILE A 344 14.06 14.42 -31.01
C ILE A 344 14.09 13.84 -29.60
N ILE A 345 12.92 13.56 -29.01
CA ILE A 345 12.79 13.30 -27.58
C ILE A 345 12.61 11.81 -27.27
N ASN A 346 11.98 11.06 -28.19
CA ASN A 346 11.71 9.63 -28.04
C ASN A 346 11.15 9.22 -26.65
N MET A 347 10.25 10.04 -26.10
CA MET A 347 9.65 9.83 -24.78
C MET A 347 8.13 9.96 -24.87
N LYS A 348 7.41 9.12 -24.12
CA LYS A 348 5.96 9.24 -24.00
C LYS A 348 5.56 10.62 -23.47
N LEU A 349 4.47 11.19 -24.00
CA LEU A 349 4.08 12.58 -23.76
C LEU A 349 3.80 12.88 -22.28
N ASP A 350 3.13 11.96 -21.59
CA ASP A 350 2.80 12.03 -20.18
C ASP A 350 4.06 11.98 -19.28
N VAL A 351 5.01 11.11 -19.63
CA VAL A 351 6.31 11.02 -18.94
C VAL A 351 7.09 12.31 -19.12
N PHE A 352 7.15 12.85 -20.33
CA PHE A 352 7.80 14.12 -20.63
C PHE A 352 7.20 15.26 -19.80
N LEU A 353 5.87 15.40 -19.80
CA LEU A 353 5.17 16.45 -19.04
C LEU A 353 5.40 16.34 -17.53
N SER A 354 5.43 15.12 -17.01
CA SER A 354 5.74 14.86 -15.60
C SER A 354 7.16 15.29 -15.23
N LYS A 355 8.16 14.95 -16.06
CA LYS A 355 9.55 15.36 -15.86
C LYS A 355 9.73 16.88 -16.03
N ALA A 356 9.16 17.48 -17.07
CA ALA A 356 9.23 18.92 -17.33
C ALA A 356 8.62 19.77 -16.21
N ARG A 357 7.57 19.26 -15.55
CA ARG A 357 6.96 19.93 -14.39
C ARG A 357 7.92 20.08 -13.21
N LYS A 358 8.90 19.19 -13.06
CA LYS A 358 9.96 19.30 -12.04
C LYS A 358 10.93 20.45 -12.41
N SER A 359 11.32 20.56 -13.67
CA SER A 359 12.16 21.69 -14.14
C SER A 359 11.46 23.04 -13.93
N LEU A 360 10.15 23.11 -14.16
CA LEU A 360 9.34 24.29 -13.87
C LEU A 360 9.31 24.63 -12.37
N SER A 361 9.09 23.63 -11.50
CA SER A 361 9.01 23.88 -10.05
C SER A 361 10.34 24.37 -9.46
N LYS A 362 11.46 24.04 -10.11
CA LYS A 362 12.81 24.53 -9.81
C LYS A 362 13.18 25.82 -10.54
N LYS A 363 12.27 26.41 -11.33
CA LYS A 363 12.49 27.65 -12.10
C LYS A 363 13.63 27.54 -13.12
N LEU A 364 13.89 26.34 -13.66
CA LEU A 364 14.86 26.14 -14.75
C LEU A 364 14.30 26.51 -16.13
N ILE A 365 12.97 26.59 -16.23
CA ILE A 365 12.21 27.01 -17.40
C ILE A 365 11.14 28.01 -16.97
N GLU A 366 10.72 28.87 -17.88
CA GLU A 366 9.64 29.80 -17.64
C GLU A 366 8.28 29.11 -17.70
N ARG A 367 7.30 29.67 -16.97
CA ARG A 367 5.93 29.14 -16.97
C ARG A 367 5.32 29.14 -18.38
N ARG A 368 5.62 30.19 -19.16
CA ARG A 368 5.14 30.34 -20.53
C ARG A 368 5.67 29.22 -21.44
N GLU A 369 6.97 28.95 -21.39
CA GLU A 369 7.60 27.88 -22.18
C GLU A 369 6.94 26.54 -21.88
N TYR A 370 6.74 26.23 -20.59
CA TYR A 370 6.06 25.01 -20.17
C TYR A 370 4.62 24.94 -20.68
N ASP A 371 3.83 26.00 -20.50
CA ASP A 371 2.41 25.98 -20.87
C ASP A 371 2.22 25.87 -22.39
N GLU A 372 3.06 26.51 -23.20
CA GLU A 372 3.02 26.37 -24.67
C GLU A 372 3.35 24.94 -25.12
N VAL A 373 4.42 24.34 -24.59
CA VAL A 373 4.77 22.94 -24.87
C VAL A 373 3.69 21.98 -24.36
N ALA A 374 3.16 22.20 -23.17
CA ALA A 374 2.12 21.35 -22.59
C ALA A 374 0.82 21.40 -23.39
N ASN A 375 0.42 22.57 -23.89
CA ASN A 375 -0.73 22.71 -24.76
C ASN A 375 -0.53 21.97 -26.09
N PHE A 376 0.64 22.10 -26.72
CA PHE A 376 0.97 21.35 -27.92
C PHE A 376 0.85 19.83 -27.69
N LEU A 377 1.46 19.31 -26.62
CA LEU A 377 1.41 17.87 -26.31
C LEU A 377 -0.01 17.40 -25.99
N LYS A 378 -0.79 18.21 -25.25
CA LYS A 378 -2.16 17.88 -24.87
C LYS A 378 -3.11 17.80 -26.07
N ILE A 379 -2.99 18.72 -27.03
CA ILE A 379 -3.79 18.68 -28.27
C ILE A 379 -3.51 17.36 -29.01
N ASN A 380 -2.24 16.98 -29.11
CA ASN A 380 -1.84 15.75 -29.79
C ASN A 380 -2.18 14.47 -28.99
N SER A 381 -2.33 14.57 -27.66
CA SER A 381 -2.71 13.44 -26.79
C SER A 381 -4.21 13.20 -26.72
N GLN A 382 -5.07 14.17 -27.05
CA GLN A 382 -6.54 13.99 -26.99
C GLN A 382 -7.08 13.19 -28.18
N SER A 383 -6.30 13.05 -29.24
CA SER A 383 -6.59 12.31 -30.46
C SER A 383 -6.05 10.87 -30.46
N THR A 384 -5.71 10.31 -29.29
CA THR A 384 -5.06 9.00 -29.10
C THR A 384 -6.06 7.84 -29.02
N LEU A 385 -7.07 7.79 -29.89
CA LEU A 385 -7.79 6.52 -30.09
C LEU A 385 -6.75 5.51 -30.59
N PHE A 386 -6.52 4.46 -29.81
CA PHE A 386 -5.76 3.30 -30.27
C PHE A 386 -6.58 2.65 -31.37
N THR A 387 -6.12 2.79 -32.60
CA THR A 387 -6.70 2.13 -33.77
C THR A 387 -5.75 1.04 -34.23
N SER A 388 -6.27 -0.11 -34.61
CA SER A 388 -5.46 -1.17 -35.22
C SER A 388 -4.86 -0.70 -36.55
N LYS A 389 -3.84 -1.41 -37.07
CA LYS A 389 -3.27 -1.08 -38.40
C LYS A 389 -4.34 -1.10 -39.47
N GLU A 390 -5.23 -2.10 -39.39
CA GLU A 390 -6.35 -2.29 -40.29
C GLU A 390 -7.35 -1.13 -40.18
N GLU A 391 -7.62 -0.65 -38.96
CA GLU A 391 -8.49 0.51 -38.76
C GLU A 391 -7.85 1.79 -39.31
N LEU A 392 -6.55 2.02 -39.12
CA LEU A 392 -5.84 3.18 -39.68
C LEU A 392 -5.92 3.21 -41.21
N LEU A 393 -5.74 2.07 -41.88
CA LEU A 393 -5.80 1.95 -43.33
C LEU A 393 -7.21 2.19 -43.91
N GLN A 394 -8.27 2.02 -43.10
CA GLN A 394 -9.64 2.33 -43.53
C GLN A 394 -9.92 3.84 -43.57
N TYR A 395 -9.14 4.64 -42.85
CA TYR A 395 -9.24 6.10 -42.92
C TYR A 395 -8.48 6.61 -44.15
N GLN A 396 -9.15 6.62 -45.30
CA GLN A 396 -8.63 7.28 -46.50
C GLN A 396 -8.46 8.77 -46.23
N TYR A 397 -7.21 9.22 -46.15
CA TYR A 397 -6.88 10.63 -45.95
C TYR A 397 -6.43 11.26 -47.26
N SER A 398 -6.98 12.44 -47.55
CA SER A 398 -6.54 13.28 -48.67
C SER A 398 -6.19 14.65 -48.14
N THR A 399 -5.02 15.14 -48.55
CA THR A 399 -4.54 16.50 -48.25
C THR A 399 -4.04 17.10 -49.56
N ASN A 400 -4.39 18.35 -49.83
CA ASN A 400 -4.05 19.04 -51.09
C ASN A 400 -4.49 18.30 -52.38
N ASN A 401 -5.68 17.65 -52.37
CA ASN A 401 -6.20 16.84 -53.48
C ASN A 401 -5.32 15.62 -53.88
N GLN A 402 -4.33 15.27 -53.07
CA GLN A 402 -3.56 14.04 -53.22
C GLN A 402 -4.02 13.05 -52.16
N SER A 403 -4.31 11.83 -52.58
CA SER A 403 -4.64 10.70 -51.72
C SER A 403 -3.47 9.74 -51.67
N VAL A 404 -3.18 9.22 -50.48
CA VAL A 404 -2.21 8.15 -50.30
C VAL A 404 -2.89 6.81 -50.61
N SER A 405 -2.24 5.96 -51.41
CA SER A 405 -2.70 4.60 -51.66
C SER A 405 -2.62 3.73 -50.40
N GLU A 406 -3.36 2.63 -50.34
CA GLU A 406 -3.27 1.70 -49.20
C GLU A 406 -1.85 1.14 -49.03
N GLU A 407 -1.12 0.91 -50.13
CA GLU A 407 0.26 0.41 -50.10
C GLU A 407 1.23 1.45 -49.49
N GLU A 408 1.14 2.71 -49.91
CA GLU A 408 1.91 3.80 -49.30
C GLU A 408 1.52 4.00 -47.84
N GLY A 409 0.24 3.87 -47.50
CA GLY A 409 -0.25 3.90 -46.12
C GLY A 409 0.37 2.83 -45.25
N ARG A 410 0.54 1.60 -45.77
CA ARG A 410 1.24 0.51 -45.08
C ARG A 410 2.72 0.83 -44.85
N LYS A 411 3.40 1.36 -45.88
CA LYS A 411 4.82 1.77 -45.78
C LYS A 411 5.03 2.88 -44.75
N ILE A 412 4.11 3.84 -44.64
CA ILE A 412 4.13 4.88 -43.60
C ILE A 412 4.02 4.26 -42.20
N ILE A 413 3.09 3.31 -42.00
CA ILE A 413 2.93 2.62 -40.71
C ILE A 413 4.21 1.87 -40.34
N GLU A 414 4.79 1.12 -41.28
CA GLU A 414 6.05 0.38 -41.06
C GLU A 414 7.19 1.32 -40.68
N GLU A 415 7.33 2.45 -41.35
CA GLU A 415 8.37 3.44 -41.04
C GLU A 415 8.18 4.06 -39.65
N LEU A 416 6.94 4.37 -39.26
CA LEU A 416 6.65 4.87 -37.90
C LEU A 416 7.03 3.86 -36.83
N GLU A 417 6.70 2.58 -37.04
CA GLU A 417 7.07 1.50 -36.12
C GLU A 417 8.58 1.28 -36.05
N ASN A 418 9.27 1.32 -37.19
CA ASN A 418 10.74 1.23 -37.26
C ASN A 418 11.41 2.37 -36.48
N GLN A 419 10.80 3.56 -36.46
CA GLN A 419 11.25 4.72 -35.69
C GLN A 419 10.80 4.68 -34.22
N GLY A 420 10.06 3.65 -33.79
CA GLY A 420 9.50 3.54 -32.43
C GLY A 420 8.40 4.57 -32.13
N ILE A 421 7.81 5.19 -33.15
CA ILE A 421 6.79 6.22 -33.01
C ILE A 421 5.42 5.55 -32.78
N PRO A 422 4.66 5.92 -31.74
CA PRO A 422 3.36 5.33 -31.46
C PRO A 422 2.33 5.55 -32.59
N LEU A 423 1.61 4.49 -32.96
CA LEU A 423 0.57 4.51 -34.00
C LEU A 423 -0.77 5.07 -33.48
N TYR A 424 -0.81 6.37 -33.22
CA TYR A 424 -2.07 7.08 -32.96
C TYR A 424 -2.65 7.65 -34.26
N LEU A 425 -3.98 7.76 -34.34
CA LEU A 425 -4.66 8.31 -35.52
C LEU A 425 -4.09 9.67 -35.97
N ASN A 426 -3.87 10.60 -35.02
CA ASN A 426 -3.29 11.91 -35.33
C ASN A 426 -1.82 11.83 -35.76
N VAL A 427 -1.03 10.90 -35.21
CA VAL A 427 0.35 10.66 -35.66
C VAL A 427 0.33 10.17 -37.11
N TYR A 428 -0.57 9.25 -37.43
CA TYR A 428 -0.75 8.73 -38.79
C TYR A 428 -1.19 9.82 -39.78
N HIS A 429 -2.16 10.67 -39.41
CA HIS A 429 -2.60 11.80 -40.24
C HIS A 429 -1.47 12.78 -40.51
N ILE A 430 -0.67 13.13 -39.49
CA ILE A 430 0.47 14.04 -39.65
C ILE A 430 1.55 13.38 -40.53
N ALA A 431 1.75 12.06 -40.42
CA ALA A 431 2.70 11.33 -41.27
C ALA A 431 2.27 11.34 -42.74
N ILE A 432 0.99 11.16 -43.04
CA ILE A 432 0.44 11.29 -44.40
C ILE A 432 0.67 12.71 -44.95
N ASP A 433 0.33 13.74 -44.17
CA ASP A 433 0.50 15.14 -44.60
C ASP A 433 1.97 15.49 -44.85
N GLU A 434 2.88 15.04 -43.98
CA GLU A 434 4.32 15.23 -44.16
C GLU A 434 4.87 14.40 -45.32
N TYR A 435 4.34 13.20 -45.58
CA TYR A 435 4.70 12.39 -46.75
C TYR A 435 4.32 13.07 -48.06
N ILE A 436 3.07 13.55 -48.16
CA ILE A 436 2.59 14.31 -49.32
C ILE A 436 3.43 15.58 -49.55
N LYS A 437 3.88 16.23 -48.48
CA LYS A 437 4.76 17.42 -48.55
C LYS A 437 6.23 17.08 -48.82
N GLY A 438 6.61 15.80 -48.89
CA GLY A 438 7.99 15.35 -49.09
C GLY A 438 8.89 15.45 -47.85
N ASN A 439 8.34 15.75 -46.68
CA ASN A 439 9.05 15.88 -45.40
C ASN A 439 9.13 14.56 -44.62
N PHE A 440 8.44 13.52 -45.08
CA PHE A 440 8.51 12.16 -44.54
C PHE A 440 9.03 11.22 -45.62
N VAL A 441 10.25 10.69 -45.43
CA VAL A 441 10.89 9.78 -46.39
C VAL A 441 10.57 8.35 -45.99
N LEU A 442 10.05 7.57 -46.92
CA LEU A 442 9.91 6.12 -46.79
C LEU A 442 11.26 5.49 -47.13
N ASN A 443 11.91 4.84 -46.17
CA ASN A 443 13.14 4.11 -46.47
C ASN A 443 12.79 2.85 -47.27
N ASN A 444 13.00 2.88 -48.59
CA ASN A 444 12.78 1.72 -49.46
C ASN A 444 13.85 0.61 -49.30
N LEU A 445 14.72 0.68 -48.30
CA LEU A 445 15.76 -0.32 -48.09
C LEU A 445 15.24 -1.50 -47.26
N LYS A 446 14.52 -2.40 -47.94
CA LYS A 446 14.45 -3.85 -47.71
C LYS A 446 13.43 -4.40 -48.71
N PHE A 447 13.87 -4.73 -49.92
CA PHE A 447 13.34 -5.76 -50.84
C PHE A 447 13.97 -5.50 -52.22
N GLU A 448 15.27 -5.77 -52.33
CA GLU A 448 15.88 -6.33 -53.54
C GLU A 448 16.60 -7.62 -53.15
#